data_AF-L9L2V6-F1
#
_entry.id   AF-L9L2V6-F1
#
_cell.length_a   1.000
_cell.length_b   1.000
_cell.length_c   1.000
_cell.angle_alpha   90.00
_cell.angle_beta   90.00
_cell.angle_gamma   90.00
#
_symmetry.space_group_name_H-M   'P 1'
#
loop_
_entity.id
_entity.type
_entity.pdbx_description
1 polymer ?
#
loop_
_entity_poly.entity_id
_entity_poly.type
_entity_poly.pdbx_seq_one_letter_code
_entity_poly.pdbx_strand_id
1 'polypeptide(L)'
;MEAVKTEAEAAAGEVLAEVADILEPIGLQEETELPAQIMAEFVMDSRKKDKLLCSQLQVVDFLQNFLAQEDTSKGLAHLDSEDTSRQKAVIAKEQWKDLKATYQEHVEAITGALTQVLSQVEEAQRKRTQLQEALTQLQAKKQMAIEKFRTAQKQRQLQQEKHLQHLAKVSEEVREHQAGTRQALEQLSQELGTLKQQAGRARDKLQSHQKYLQLLYTLQGKSLLTEAEAQLPQDGPEDKPQRLTQPREQNTEEVLGRAPAVSSKVS
;
A
#
# COMPACT_ATOMS: atom_id res chain seq x y z
N MET A 1 0.86 -16.95 -10.76
CA MET A 1 1.55 -15.65 -10.92
C MET A 1 2.58 -15.38 -9.83
N GLU A 2 2.52 -16.02 -8.64
CA GLU A 2 3.57 -15.86 -7.61
C GLU A 2 4.87 -16.62 -7.92
N ALA A 3 4.80 -17.85 -8.46
CA ALA A 3 5.98 -18.68 -8.75
C ALA A 3 6.95 -18.06 -9.78
N VAL A 4 6.40 -17.38 -10.80
CA VAL A 4 7.21 -16.70 -11.83
C VAL A 4 7.96 -15.49 -11.26
N LYS A 5 7.42 -14.88 -10.20
CA LYS A 5 8.03 -13.72 -9.54
C LYS A 5 9.20 -14.14 -8.65
N THR A 6 9.09 -15.28 -7.97
CA THR A 6 10.16 -15.84 -7.14
C THR A 6 11.31 -16.39 -7.97
N GLU A 7 11.03 -16.97 -9.14
CA GLU A 7 12.07 -17.40 -10.08
C GLU A 7 12.81 -16.21 -10.69
N ALA A 8 12.10 -15.12 -11.02
CA ALA A 8 12.72 -13.89 -11.52
C ALA A 8 13.58 -13.18 -10.46
N GLU A 9 13.18 -13.22 -9.17
CA GLU A 9 13.98 -12.69 -8.06
C GLU A 9 15.22 -13.56 -7.76
N ALA A 10 15.11 -14.88 -7.87
CA ALA A 10 16.24 -15.79 -7.73
C ALA A 10 17.24 -15.63 -8.88
N ALA A 11 16.76 -15.54 -10.13
CA ALA A 11 17.59 -15.28 -11.30
C ALA A 11 18.25 -13.88 -11.24
N ALA A 12 17.54 -12.86 -10.74
CA ALA A 12 18.14 -11.54 -10.52
C ALA A 12 19.21 -11.56 -9.41
N GLY A 13 19.01 -12.38 -8.37
CA GLY A 13 20.00 -12.59 -7.31
C GLY A 13 21.26 -13.31 -7.80
N GLU A 14 21.11 -14.31 -8.68
CA GLU A 14 22.21 -15.04 -9.28
C GLU A 14 23.02 -14.16 -10.25
N VAL A 15 22.33 -13.38 -11.10
CA VAL A 15 22.98 -12.39 -11.98
C VAL A 15 23.67 -11.28 -11.17
N LEU A 16 23.09 -10.84 -10.05
CA LEU A 16 23.74 -9.85 -9.18
C LEU A 16 24.94 -10.44 -8.43
N ALA A 17 24.92 -11.74 -8.09
CA ALA A 17 26.06 -12.42 -7.49
C ALA A 17 27.19 -12.63 -8.51
N GLU A 18 26.86 -13.00 -9.75
CA GLU A 18 27.82 -13.13 -10.86
C GLU A 18 28.44 -11.77 -11.21
N VAL A 19 27.63 -10.70 -11.20
CA VAL A 19 28.11 -9.32 -11.38
C VAL A 19 28.94 -8.86 -10.18
N ALA A 20 28.65 -9.30 -8.95
CA ALA A 20 29.45 -9.00 -7.78
C ALA A 20 30.82 -9.72 -7.79
N ASP A 21 30.89 -10.95 -8.32
CA ASP A 21 32.12 -11.72 -8.50
C ASP A 21 33.02 -11.10 -9.59
N ILE A 22 32.42 -10.56 -10.67
CA ILE A 22 33.13 -9.79 -11.71
C ILE A 22 33.60 -8.42 -11.18
N LEU A 23 32.89 -7.86 -10.19
CA LEU A 23 33.23 -6.59 -9.54
C LEU A 23 34.12 -6.77 -8.30
N GLU A 24 34.45 -8.00 -7.91
CA GLU A 24 35.45 -8.25 -6.87
C GLU A 24 36.81 -7.79 -7.42
N PRO A 25 37.57 -6.94 -6.70
CA PRO A 25 38.73 -6.29 -7.28
C PRO A 25 39.92 -7.26 -7.27
N ILE A 26 39.98 -8.14 -8.26
CA ILE A 26 41.04 -9.15 -8.43
C ILE A 26 42.41 -8.54 -8.83
N GLY A 27 42.59 -7.22 -8.87
CA GLY A 27 43.86 -6.62 -9.32
C GLY A 27 44.28 -5.29 -8.70
N LEU A 28 43.74 -4.89 -7.54
CA LEU A 28 43.85 -3.50 -7.07
C LEU A 28 45.13 -3.11 -6.31
N GLN A 29 46.16 -3.95 -6.25
CA GLN A 29 47.38 -3.57 -5.50
C GLN A 29 48.67 -3.55 -6.33
N GLU A 30 48.84 -4.40 -7.34
CA GLU A 30 50.11 -4.42 -8.10
C GLU A 30 49.97 -3.78 -9.50
N GLU A 31 48.84 -3.93 -10.19
CA GLU A 31 48.67 -3.40 -11.56
C GLU A 31 48.26 -1.93 -11.62
N THR A 32 47.74 -1.35 -10.53
CA THR A 32 47.41 0.09 -10.47
C THR A 32 48.61 0.92 -9.99
N GLU A 33 49.50 0.31 -9.21
CA GLU A 33 50.73 0.94 -8.70
C GLU A 33 51.85 0.94 -9.76
N LEU A 34 51.94 -0.09 -10.61
CA LEU A 34 52.92 -0.14 -11.72
C LEU A 34 52.83 1.06 -12.68
N PRO A 35 51.65 1.43 -13.22
CA PRO A 35 51.48 2.64 -14.03
C PRO A 35 51.77 3.92 -13.25
N ALA A 36 51.35 4.00 -11.98
CA ALA A 36 51.57 5.18 -11.14
C ALA A 36 53.06 5.37 -10.82
N GLN A 37 53.80 4.30 -10.58
CA GLN A 37 55.23 4.31 -10.29
C GLN A 37 56.07 4.62 -11.54
N ILE A 38 55.74 4.03 -12.69
CA ILE A 38 56.37 4.36 -13.98
C ILE A 38 56.12 5.83 -14.34
N MET A 39 54.89 6.33 -14.13
CA MET A 39 54.57 7.75 -14.33
C MET A 39 55.32 8.64 -13.33
N ALA A 40 55.46 8.23 -12.08
CA ALA A 40 56.22 8.97 -11.07
C ALA A 40 57.72 9.04 -11.42
N GLU A 41 58.31 7.94 -11.89
CA GLU A 41 59.69 7.90 -12.38
C GLU A 41 59.89 8.79 -13.61
N PHE A 42 58.98 8.72 -14.59
CA PHE A 42 59.00 9.58 -15.77
C PHE A 42 58.87 11.07 -15.41
N VAL A 43 57.97 11.42 -14.47
CA VAL A 43 57.81 12.81 -13.98
C VAL A 43 59.05 13.27 -13.22
N MET A 44 59.66 12.41 -12.41
CA MET A 44 60.90 12.74 -11.71
C MET A 44 62.07 12.95 -12.68
N ASP A 45 62.22 12.08 -13.68
CA ASP A 45 63.28 12.19 -14.68
C ASP A 45 63.08 13.42 -15.58
N SER A 46 61.83 13.71 -15.96
CA SER A 46 61.47 14.94 -16.68
C SER A 46 61.79 16.19 -15.87
N ARG A 47 61.47 16.21 -14.56
CA ARG A 47 61.83 17.33 -13.68
C ARG A 47 63.34 17.50 -13.52
N LYS A 48 64.12 16.41 -13.52
CA LYS A 48 65.59 16.47 -13.50
C LYS A 48 66.14 17.06 -14.79
N LYS A 49 65.60 16.63 -15.95
CA LYS A 49 65.96 17.17 -17.27
C LYS A 49 65.58 18.63 -17.40
N ASP A 50 64.40 19.04 -16.95
CA ASP A 50 63.97 20.44 -16.94
C ASP A 50 64.86 21.30 -16.05
N LYS A 51 65.25 20.82 -14.86
CA LYS A 51 66.20 21.53 -13.99
C LYS A 51 67.58 21.66 -14.64
N LEU A 52 68.06 20.61 -15.30
CA LEU A 52 69.34 20.64 -16.02
C LEU A 52 69.29 21.62 -17.18
N LEU A 53 68.20 21.59 -17.97
CA LEU A 53 67.97 22.51 -19.08
C LEU A 53 67.90 23.95 -18.57
N CYS A 54 67.15 24.21 -17.49
CA CYS A 54 67.08 25.54 -16.88
C CYS A 54 68.44 26.01 -16.35
N SER A 55 69.22 25.12 -15.75
CA SER A 55 70.59 25.43 -15.28
C SER A 55 71.53 25.73 -16.45
N GLN A 56 71.47 24.94 -17.52
CA GLN A 56 72.24 25.21 -18.74
C GLN A 56 71.82 26.51 -19.41
N LEU A 57 70.51 26.80 -19.48
CA LEU A 57 69.99 28.09 -19.94
C LEU A 57 70.46 29.24 -19.07
N GLN A 58 70.51 29.08 -17.74
CA GLN A 58 71.08 30.09 -16.84
C GLN A 58 72.57 30.34 -17.10
N VAL A 59 73.36 29.30 -17.38
CA VAL A 59 74.77 29.44 -17.73
C VAL A 59 74.94 30.12 -19.10
N VAL A 60 74.12 29.75 -20.09
CA VAL A 60 74.14 30.39 -21.42
C VAL A 60 73.71 31.84 -21.31
N ASP A 61 72.67 32.14 -20.54
CA ASP A 61 72.20 33.50 -20.27
C ASP A 61 73.27 34.30 -19.51
N PHE A 62 73.96 33.69 -18.53
CA PHE A 62 75.10 34.32 -17.87
C PHE A 62 76.25 34.64 -18.84
N LEU A 63 76.63 33.70 -19.71
CA LEU A 63 77.69 33.92 -20.72
C LEU A 63 77.26 34.95 -21.76
N GLN A 64 75.99 34.94 -22.18
CA GLN A 64 75.44 35.91 -23.12
C GLN A 64 75.38 37.31 -22.51
N ASN A 65 75.01 37.42 -21.23
CA ASN A 65 75.05 38.67 -20.47
C ASN A 65 76.48 39.15 -20.22
N PHE A 66 77.43 38.24 -20.02
CA PHE A 66 78.85 38.58 -19.88
C PHE A 66 79.41 39.13 -21.18
N LEU A 67 79.12 38.50 -22.33
CA LEU A 67 79.52 38.98 -23.65
C LEU A 67 78.80 40.30 -24.01
N ALA A 68 77.50 40.43 -23.69
CA ALA A 68 76.77 41.67 -23.87
C ALA A 68 77.27 42.81 -22.94
N GLN A 69 77.78 42.48 -21.75
CA GLN A 69 78.47 43.43 -20.86
C GLN A 69 79.85 43.81 -21.39
N GLU A 70 80.57 42.89 -22.02
CA GLU A 70 81.85 43.20 -22.67
C GLU A 70 81.62 44.18 -23.84
N ASP A 71 80.54 44.00 -24.61
CA ASP A 71 80.11 44.91 -25.69
C ASP A 71 79.54 46.25 -25.19
N THR A 72 78.99 46.32 -23.97
CA THR A 72 78.47 47.56 -23.36
C THR A 72 79.43 48.26 -22.40
N SER A 73 80.56 47.65 -22.05
CA SER A 73 81.58 48.26 -21.18
C SER A 73 82.36 49.42 -21.85
N LYS A 74 82.13 49.66 -23.15
CA LYS A 74 82.43 50.91 -23.87
C LYS A 74 81.17 51.74 -24.13
N GLY A 75 80.30 51.88 -23.15
CA GLY A 75 79.05 52.62 -23.26
C GLY A 75 78.74 53.41 -22.00
N LEU A 76 79.63 54.34 -21.66
CA LEU A 76 79.39 55.40 -20.71
C LEU A 76 77.97 56.00 -20.90
N ALA A 77 77.23 56.14 -19.79
CA ALA A 77 75.98 56.88 -19.60
C ALA A 77 74.64 56.11 -19.79
N HIS A 78 74.22 55.42 -18.72
CA HIS A 78 72.89 55.69 -18.17
C HIS A 78 72.88 55.38 -16.67
N LEU A 79 73.49 56.27 -15.89
CA LEU A 79 73.16 56.37 -14.47
C LEU A 79 71.70 56.82 -14.41
N ASP A 80 70.77 55.86 -14.30
CA ASP A 80 69.54 56.12 -13.58
C ASP A 80 69.97 56.68 -12.22
N SER A 81 69.82 57.99 -12.03
CA SER A 81 70.11 58.69 -10.77
C SER A 81 69.51 57.89 -9.61
N GLU A 82 70.24 57.73 -8.50
CA GLU A 82 69.76 56.97 -7.32
C GLU A 82 68.33 57.36 -6.90
N ASP A 83 67.94 58.61 -7.14
CA ASP A 83 66.60 59.14 -6.88
C ASP A 83 65.49 58.47 -7.70
N THR A 84 65.73 58.13 -8.98
CA THR A 84 64.72 57.42 -9.80
C THR A 84 64.58 55.97 -9.35
N SER A 85 65.67 55.35 -8.90
CA SER A 85 65.66 54.00 -8.29
C SER A 85 64.91 53.99 -6.95
N ARG A 86 65.17 54.98 -6.08
CA ARG A 86 64.42 55.15 -4.81
C ARG A 86 62.93 55.36 -5.07
N GLN A 87 62.57 56.18 -6.07
CA GLN A 87 61.18 56.40 -6.44
C GLN A 87 60.50 55.13 -6.97
N LYS A 88 61.16 54.36 -7.86
CA LYS A 88 60.66 53.06 -8.35
C LYS A 88 60.45 52.07 -7.19
N ALA A 89 61.33 52.04 -6.20
CA ALA A 89 61.20 51.19 -5.02
C ALA A 89 60.03 51.60 -4.10
N VAL A 90 59.72 52.90 -3.99
CA VAL A 90 58.54 53.38 -3.24
C VAL A 90 57.26 52.97 -3.94
N ILE A 91 57.16 53.17 -5.26
CA ILE A 91 55.98 52.76 -6.06
C ILE A 91 55.76 51.25 -5.96
N ALA A 92 56.83 50.44 -6.09
CA ALA A 92 56.72 48.99 -5.95
C ALA A 92 56.26 48.57 -4.54
N LYS A 93 56.66 49.29 -3.48
CA LYS A 93 56.18 49.04 -2.12
C LYS A 93 54.71 49.37 -1.95
N GLU A 94 54.22 50.45 -2.56
CA GLU A 94 52.80 50.80 -2.57
C GLU A 94 51.98 49.74 -3.32
N GLN A 95 52.42 49.36 -4.52
CA GLN A 95 51.80 48.28 -5.30
C GLN A 95 51.78 46.94 -4.53
N TRP A 96 52.84 46.61 -3.80
CA TRP A 96 52.88 45.40 -2.96
C TRP A 96 51.90 45.49 -1.78
N LYS A 97 51.75 46.66 -1.16
CA LYS A 97 50.78 46.87 -0.08
C LYS A 97 49.36 46.72 -0.61
N ASP A 98 49.05 47.34 -1.74
CA ASP A 98 47.73 47.25 -2.37
C ASP A 98 47.40 45.82 -2.77
N LEU A 99 48.35 45.09 -3.37
CA LEU A 99 48.18 43.68 -3.71
C LEU A 99 47.97 42.80 -2.46
N LYS A 100 48.71 43.09 -1.37
CA LYS A 100 48.54 42.36 -0.12
C LYS A 100 47.17 42.63 0.52
N ALA A 101 46.69 43.87 0.44
CA ALA A 101 45.36 44.24 0.95
C ALA A 101 44.25 43.55 0.15
N THR A 102 44.30 43.61 -1.18
CA THR A 102 43.29 42.94 -2.03
C THR A 102 43.33 41.42 -1.87
N TYR A 103 44.50 40.82 -1.74
CA TYR A 103 44.63 39.40 -1.42
C TYR A 103 43.96 39.04 -0.09
N GLN A 104 44.21 39.82 0.96
CA GLN A 104 43.61 39.60 2.28
C GLN A 104 42.08 39.72 2.23
N GLU A 105 41.56 40.74 1.54
CA GLU A 105 40.11 40.90 1.33
C GLU A 105 39.50 39.69 0.61
N HIS A 106 40.17 39.19 -0.43
CA HIS A 106 39.71 37.99 -1.14
C HIS A 106 39.75 36.74 -0.26
N VAL A 107 40.80 36.56 0.55
CA VAL A 107 40.87 35.43 1.50
C VAL A 107 39.75 35.51 2.52
N GLU A 108 39.46 36.69 3.06
CA GLU A 108 38.37 36.90 4.02
C GLU A 108 37.00 36.66 3.37
N ALA A 109 36.78 37.16 2.15
CA ALA A 109 35.56 36.92 1.39
C ALA A 109 35.34 35.43 1.09
N ILE A 110 36.39 34.72 0.66
CA ILE A 110 36.34 33.27 0.41
C ILE A 110 36.09 32.51 1.72
N THR A 111 36.74 32.87 2.81
CA THR A 111 36.59 32.20 4.11
C THR A 111 35.18 32.40 4.68
N GLY A 112 34.63 33.60 4.55
CA GLY A 112 33.25 33.90 4.94
C GLY A 112 32.23 33.13 4.10
N ALA A 113 32.41 33.12 2.77
CA ALA A 113 31.56 32.35 1.86
C ALA A 113 31.65 30.84 2.14
N LEU A 114 32.85 30.31 2.39
CA LEU A 114 33.07 28.90 2.72
C LEU A 114 32.34 28.51 4.00
N THR A 115 32.40 29.35 5.04
CA THR A 115 31.71 29.10 6.31
C THR A 115 30.19 29.09 6.11
N GLN A 116 29.66 30.01 5.30
CA GLN A 116 28.25 30.04 4.95
C GLN A 116 27.83 28.77 4.19
N VAL A 117 28.57 28.36 3.17
CA VAL A 117 28.29 27.13 2.40
C VAL A 117 28.34 25.90 3.30
N LEU A 118 29.33 25.80 4.20
CA LEU A 118 29.43 24.69 5.14
C LEU A 118 28.20 24.62 6.05
N SER A 119 27.74 25.76 6.60
CA SER A 119 26.52 25.79 7.43
C SER A 119 25.27 25.35 6.65
N GLN A 120 25.15 25.72 5.38
CA GLN A 120 24.04 25.30 4.52
C GLN A 120 24.08 23.80 4.21
N VAL A 121 25.27 23.23 3.99
CA VAL A 121 25.46 21.80 3.77
C VAL A 121 25.07 21.01 5.02
N GLU A 122 25.46 21.47 6.21
CA GLU A 122 25.04 20.84 7.47
C GLU A 122 23.53 20.85 7.65
N GLU A 123 22.87 21.97 7.38
CA GLU A 123 21.40 22.06 7.44
C GLU A 123 20.73 21.14 6.42
N ALA A 124 21.25 21.09 5.19
CA ALA A 124 20.74 20.20 4.16
C ALA A 124 20.89 18.72 4.58
N GLN A 125 22.01 18.37 5.21
CA GLN A 125 22.25 17.03 5.74
C GLN A 125 21.28 16.69 6.88
N ARG A 126 21.04 17.61 7.83
CA ARG A 126 20.04 17.42 8.90
C ARG A 126 18.64 17.24 8.33
N LYS A 127 18.25 18.03 7.33
CA LYS A 127 16.95 17.88 6.64
C LYS A 127 16.86 16.53 5.92
N ARG A 128 17.94 16.08 5.28
CA ARG A 128 18.01 14.77 4.63
C ARG A 128 17.80 13.63 5.63
N THR A 129 18.47 13.65 6.79
CA THR A 129 18.29 12.61 7.81
C THR A 129 16.87 12.61 8.36
N GLN A 130 16.30 13.79 8.65
CA GLN A 130 14.90 13.91 9.09
C GLN A 130 13.90 13.35 8.05
N LEU A 131 14.12 13.63 6.76
CA LEU A 131 13.29 13.06 5.69
C LEU A 131 13.44 11.55 5.60
N GLN A 132 14.66 11.03 5.75
CA GLN A 132 14.92 9.60 5.74
C GLN A 132 14.22 8.90 6.91
N GLU A 133 14.26 9.48 8.11
CA GLU A 133 13.53 8.99 9.28
C GLU A 133 12.00 9.06 9.09
N ALA A 134 11.49 10.14 8.51
CA ALA A 134 10.06 10.26 8.22
C ALA A 134 9.60 9.21 7.19
N LEU A 135 10.43 8.91 6.18
CA LEU A 135 10.16 7.87 5.19
C LEU A 135 10.15 6.48 5.80
N THR A 136 11.12 6.14 6.67
CA THR A 136 11.14 4.84 7.34
C THR A 136 9.94 4.68 8.27
N GLN A 137 9.54 5.72 8.99
CA GLN A 137 8.33 5.72 9.81
C GLN A 137 7.06 5.55 8.96
N LEU A 138 6.96 6.22 7.82
CA LEU A 138 5.82 6.08 6.91
C LEU A 138 5.74 4.67 6.34
N GLN A 139 6.88 4.09 5.93
CA GLN A 139 6.96 2.72 5.44
C GLN A 139 6.56 1.71 6.52
N ALA A 140 7.02 1.90 7.76
CA ALA A 140 6.60 1.08 8.91
C ALA A 140 5.08 1.19 9.17
N LYS A 141 4.53 2.41 9.14
CA LYS A 141 3.08 2.63 9.27
C LYS A 141 2.28 1.97 8.16
N LYS A 142 2.75 2.03 6.91
CA LYS A 142 2.15 1.34 5.76
C LYS A 142 2.13 -0.17 5.99
N GLN A 143 3.25 -0.75 6.42
CA GLN A 143 3.34 -2.19 6.66
C GLN A 143 2.40 -2.63 7.80
N MET A 144 2.37 -1.90 8.92
CA MET A 144 1.43 -2.16 10.00
C MET A 144 -0.04 -2.06 9.54
N ALA A 145 -0.37 -1.09 8.68
CA ALA A 145 -1.72 -0.96 8.14
C ALA A 145 -2.10 -2.15 7.25
N ILE A 146 -1.18 -2.62 6.41
CA ILE A 146 -1.37 -3.82 5.57
C ILE A 146 -1.60 -5.06 6.44
N GLU A 147 -0.83 -5.24 7.51
CA GLU A 147 -0.99 -6.38 8.43
C GLU A 147 -2.30 -6.32 9.22
N LYS A 148 -2.68 -5.13 9.70
CA LYS A 148 -3.99 -4.91 10.33
C LYS A 148 -5.15 -5.19 9.38
N PHE A 149 -5.02 -4.78 8.11
CA PHE A 149 -6.02 -5.09 7.09
C PHE A 149 -6.13 -6.60 6.84
N ARG A 150 -4.99 -7.29 6.66
CA ARG A 150 -4.96 -8.75 6.45
C ARG A 150 -5.58 -9.51 7.63
N THR A 151 -5.29 -9.11 8.86
CA THR A 151 -5.84 -9.74 10.06
C THR A 151 -7.34 -9.49 10.20
N ALA A 152 -7.80 -8.24 9.98
CA ALA A 152 -9.22 -7.92 9.96
C ALA A 152 -9.98 -8.68 8.85
N GLN A 153 -9.37 -8.83 7.67
CA GLN A 153 -9.94 -9.61 6.57
C GLN A 153 -10.10 -11.09 6.95
N LYS A 154 -9.07 -11.71 7.51
CA LYS A 154 -9.13 -13.11 7.99
C LYS A 154 -10.21 -13.29 9.06
N GLN A 155 -10.31 -12.36 10.01
CA GLN A 155 -11.34 -12.40 11.05
C GLN A 155 -12.75 -12.30 10.46
N ARG A 156 -12.96 -11.39 9.49
CA ARG A 156 -14.24 -11.26 8.79
C ARG A 156 -14.61 -12.54 8.05
N GLN A 157 -13.66 -13.15 7.34
CA GLN A 157 -13.89 -14.43 6.63
C GLN A 157 -14.29 -15.54 7.60
N LEU A 158 -13.58 -15.66 8.73
CA LEU A 158 -13.89 -16.65 9.76
C LEU A 158 -15.28 -16.41 10.37
N GLN A 159 -15.69 -15.17 10.58
CA GLN A 159 -17.04 -14.85 11.05
C GLN A 159 -18.10 -15.20 10.02
N GLN A 160 -17.86 -14.92 8.73
CA GLN A 160 -18.75 -15.31 7.64
C GLN A 160 -18.91 -16.82 7.55
N GLU A 161 -17.80 -17.57 7.63
CA GLU A 161 -17.81 -19.02 7.60
C GLU A 161 -18.61 -19.60 8.78
N LYS A 162 -18.36 -19.11 10.00
CA LYS A 162 -19.13 -19.51 11.20
C LYS A 162 -20.61 -19.23 11.05
N HIS A 163 -20.97 -18.07 10.48
CA HIS A 163 -22.37 -17.72 10.24
C HIS A 163 -23.01 -18.67 9.21
N LEU A 164 -22.32 -18.99 8.11
CA LEU A 164 -22.78 -19.93 7.11
C LEU A 164 -22.94 -21.35 7.68
N GLN A 165 -21.97 -21.82 8.48
CA GLN A 165 -22.05 -23.10 9.16
C GLN A 165 -23.24 -23.15 10.13
N HIS A 166 -23.47 -22.09 10.90
CA HIS A 166 -24.63 -22.00 11.77
C HIS A 166 -25.94 -22.01 10.98
N LEU A 167 -26.02 -21.23 9.89
CA LEU A 167 -27.20 -21.20 9.02
C LEU A 167 -27.48 -22.57 8.40
N ALA A 168 -26.45 -23.30 7.98
CA ALA A 168 -26.59 -24.65 7.46
C ALA A 168 -27.17 -25.62 8.50
N LYS A 169 -26.65 -25.59 9.74
CA LYS A 169 -27.18 -26.42 10.85
C LYS A 169 -28.64 -26.12 11.15
N VAL A 170 -28.98 -24.84 11.30
CA VAL A 170 -30.39 -24.42 11.52
C VAL A 170 -31.27 -24.86 10.35
N SER A 171 -30.79 -24.75 9.11
CA SER A 171 -31.56 -25.20 7.94
C SER A 171 -31.79 -26.72 7.93
N GLU A 172 -30.85 -27.50 8.46
CA GLU A 172 -30.96 -28.95 8.59
C GLU A 172 -31.95 -29.31 9.69
N GLU A 173 -31.83 -28.73 10.88
CA GLU A 173 -32.78 -28.89 11.99
C GLU A 173 -34.23 -28.55 11.56
N VAL A 174 -34.42 -27.45 10.83
CA VAL A 174 -35.74 -27.06 10.30
C VAL A 174 -36.26 -28.10 9.30
N ARG A 175 -35.39 -28.64 8.44
CA ARG A 175 -35.78 -29.67 7.46
C ARG A 175 -36.18 -30.97 8.14
N GLU A 176 -35.44 -31.38 9.17
CA GLU A 176 -35.75 -32.55 9.99
C GLU A 176 -37.09 -32.38 10.71
N HIS A 177 -37.29 -31.25 11.39
CA HIS A 177 -38.56 -30.94 12.03
C HIS A 177 -39.72 -30.89 11.04
N GLN A 178 -39.52 -30.31 9.86
CA GLN A 178 -40.54 -30.27 8.81
C GLN A 178 -40.85 -31.68 8.29
N ALA A 179 -39.84 -32.52 8.08
CA ALA A 179 -40.02 -33.91 7.64
C ALA A 179 -40.79 -34.73 8.68
N GLY A 180 -40.43 -34.62 9.96
CA GLY A 180 -41.15 -35.28 11.06
C GLY A 180 -42.61 -34.82 11.16
N THR A 181 -42.87 -33.52 11.02
CA THR A 181 -44.24 -32.98 11.01
C THR A 181 -45.05 -33.50 9.83
N ARG A 182 -44.45 -33.55 8.63
CA ARG A 182 -45.10 -34.10 7.42
C ARG A 182 -45.44 -35.58 7.60
N GLN A 183 -44.53 -36.38 8.14
CA GLN A 183 -44.77 -37.79 8.41
C GLN A 183 -45.92 -37.99 9.41
N ALA A 184 -45.96 -37.21 10.48
CA ALA A 184 -47.06 -37.25 11.45
C ALA A 184 -48.41 -36.87 10.84
N LEU A 185 -48.44 -35.85 9.97
CA LEU A 185 -49.65 -35.48 9.22
C LEU A 185 -50.11 -36.59 8.27
N GLU A 186 -49.18 -37.25 7.57
CA GLU A 186 -49.50 -38.40 6.72
C GLU A 186 -50.10 -39.55 7.54
N GLN A 187 -49.52 -39.88 8.70
CA GLN A 187 -50.06 -40.89 9.61
C GLN A 187 -51.49 -40.55 10.08
N LEU A 188 -51.71 -39.32 10.55
CA LEU A 188 -53.04 -38.85 10.96
C LEU A 188 -54.04 -38.88 9.79
N SER A 189 -53.61 -38.54 8.58
CA SER A 189 -54.48 -38.60 7.39
C SER A 189 -54.90 -40.04 7.06
N GLN A 190 -53.99 -41.00 7.20
CA GLN A 190 -54.27 -42.42 7.02
C GLN A 190 -55.25 -42.92 8.09
N GLU A 191 -55.01 -42.59 9.36
CA GLU A 191 -55.90 -42.91 10.47
C GLU A 191 -57.31 -42.35 10.26
N LEU A 192 -57.43 -41.08 9.89
CA LEU A 192 -58.71 -40.46 9.55
C LEU A 192 -59.40 -41.17 8.38
N GLY A 193 -58.65 -41.59 7.37
CA GLY A 193 -59.15 -42.40 6.27
C GLY A 193 -59.74 -43.73 6.75
N THR A 194 -59.04 -44.44 7.63
CA THR A 194 -59.52 -45.70 8.20
C THR A 194 -60.76 -45.52 9.07
N LEU A 195 -60.79 -44.49 9.93
CA LEU A 195 -61.93 -44.14 10.78
C LEU A 195 -63.15 -43.77 9.93
N LYS A 196 -62.96 -42.99 8.87
CA LYS A 196 -64.03 -42.65 7.91
C LYS A 196 -64.61 -43.90 7.24
N GLN A 197 -63.76 -44.85 6.84
CA GLN A 197 -64.20 -46.12 6.27
C GLN A 197 -64.95 -46.99 7.30
N GLN A 198 -64.51 -47.02 8.55
CA GLN A 198 -65.22 -47.72 9.63
C GLN A 198 -66.58 -47.09 9.90
N ALA A 199 -66.67 -45.76 9.98
CA ALA A 199 -67.92 -45.02 10.13
C ALA A 199 -68.88 -45.30 8.95
N GLY A 200 -68.37 -45.33 7.73
CA GLY A 200 -69.14 -45.73 6.54
C GLY A 200 -69.71 -47.15 6.67
N ARG A 201 -68.87 -48.14 6.99
CA ARG A 201 -69.33 -49.52 7.21
C ARG A 201 -70.37 -49.65 8.32
N ALA A 202 -70.22 -48.89 9.42
CA ALA A 202 -71.19 -48.88 10.50
C ALA A 202 -72.53 -48.28 10.04
N ARG A 203 -72.50 -47.20 9.24
CA ARG A 203 -73.69 -46.60 8.63
C ARG A 203 -74.41 -47.57 7.70
N ASP A 204 -73.68 -48.28 6.84
CA ASP A 204 -74.27 -49.26 5.91
C ASP A 204 -74.94 -50.43 6.65
N LYS A 205 -74.32 -50.91 7.74
CA LYS A 205 -74.93 -51.89 8.65
C LYS A 205 -76.21 -51.37 9.29
N LEU A 206 -76.18 -50.12 9.77
CA LEU A 206 -77.34 -49.48 10.39
C LEU A 206 -78.50 -49.34 9.38
N GLN A 207 -78.21 -48.94 8.15
CA GLN A 207 -79.20 -48.90 7.07
C GLN A 207 -79.75 -50.29 6.73
N SER A 208 -78.91 -51.32 6.75
CA SER A 208 -79.34 -52.70 6.51
C SER A 208 -80.28 -53.18 7.62
N HIS A 209 -79.97 -52.89 8.89
CA HIS A 209 -80.86 -53.17 10.02
C HIS A 209 -82.18 -52.39 9.91
N GLN A 210 -82.14 -51.12 9.50
CA GLN A 210 -83.35 -50.31 9.28
C GLN A 210 -84.26 -50.92 8.21
N LYS A 211 -83.70 -51.36 7.08
CA LYS A 211 -84.45 -52.07 6.02
C LYS A 211 -85.05 -53.38 6.53
N TYR A 212 -84.30 -54.14 7.32
CA TYR A 212 -84.79 -55.40 7.90
C TYR A 212 -85.96 -55.17 8.86
N LEU A 213 -85.88 -54.15 9.72
CA LEU A 213 -86.99 -53.75 10.58
C LEU A 213 -88.23 -53.36 9.76
N GLN A 214 -88.05 -52.58 8.69
CA GLN A 214 -89.15 -52.21 7.79
C GLN A 214 -89.83 -53.42 7.14
N LEU A 215 -89.04 -54.42 6.71
CA LEU A 215 -89.57 -55.68 6.19
C LEU A 215 -90.36 -56.46 7.25
N LEU A 216 -89.82 -56.58 8.47
CA LEU A 216 -90.51 -57.25 9.59
C LEU A 216 -91.87 -56.61 9.89
N TYR A 217 -91.92 -55.28 9.97
CA TYR A 217 -93.18 -54.56 10.18
C TYR A 217 -94.20 -54.81 9.05
N THR A 218 -93.74 -54.86 7.80
CA THR A 218 -94.57 -55.17 6.63
C THR A 218 -95.15 -56.59 6.71
N LEU A 219 -94.32 -57.58 7.05
CA LEU A 219 -94.74 -58.97 7.22
C LEU A 219 -95.70 -59.16 8.40
N GLN A 220 -95.59 -58.32 9.44
CA GLN A 220 -96.45 -58.36 10.62
C GLN A 220 -97.78 -57.59 10.42
N GLY A 221 -98.04 -57.04 9.22
CA GLY A 221 -99.28 -56.35 8.88
C GLY A 221 -99.48 -54.98 9.55
N LYS A 222 -98.42 -54.39 10.10
CA LYS A 222 -98.46 -53.06 10.75
C LYS A 222 -97.71 -52.06 9.87
N SER A 223 -98.45 -51.23 9.15
CA SER A 223 -97.88 -50.12 8.37
C SER A 223 -97.34 -49.04 9.30
N LEU A 224 -96.02 -48.82 9.29
CA LEU A 224 -95.42 -47.61 9.80
C LEU A 224 -95.53 -46.53 8.74
N LEU A 225 -96.31 -45.49 9.05
CA LEU A 225 -96.28 -44.21 8.37
C LEU A 225 -94.81 -43.76 8.27
N THR A 226 -94.38 -43.53 7.03
CA THR A 226 -93.21 -42.73 6.73
C THR A 226 -93.49 -41.31 7.25
N GLU A 227 -93.05 -41.00 8.47
CA GLU A 227 -92.72 -39.62 8.86
C GLU A 227 -91.48 -39.22 8.06
N ALA A 228 -91.70 -38.94 6.78
CA ALA A 228 -90.85 -38.04 6.04
C ALA A 228 -91.34 -36.63 6.34
N GLU A 229 -90.38 -35.77 6.69
CA GLU A 229 -90.46 -34.31 6.63
C GLU A 229 -91.21 -33.60 7.77
N ALA A 230 -90.58 -33.57 8.94
CA ALA A 230 -90.56 -32.37 9.78
C ALA A 230 -89.11 -32.05 10.16
N GLN A 231 -88.42 -31.38 9.23
CA GLN A 231 -87.39 -30.37 9.48
C GLN A 231 -86.22 -30.80 10.37
N LEU A 232 -85.13 -31.25 9.72
CA LEU A 232 -83.79 -30.85 10.15
C LEU A 232 -83.56 -29.42 9.62
N PRO A 233 -83.42 -28.39 10.46
CA PRO A 233 -82.57 -27.27 10.12
C PRO A 233 -81.13 -27.77 10.17
N GLN A 234 -80.52 -27.96 9.00
CA GLN A 234 -79.13 -27.55 8.86
C GLN A 234 -79.12 -26.03 8.93
N ASP A 235 -78.62 -25.47 10.02
CA ASP A 235 -77.50 -24.51 10.01
C ASP A 235 -77.43 -23.71 11.32
N GLY A 236 -76.23 -23.63 11.86
CA GLY A 236 -75.83 -22.65 12.86
C GLY A 236 -74.42 -22.93 13.40
N PRO A 237 -73.52 -21.93 13.56
CA PRO A 237 -73.71 -20.51 13.37
C PRO A 237 -72.97 -19.95 12.14
N GLU A 238 -73.59 -18.97 11.48
CA GLU A 238 -72.87 -17.89 10.84
C GLU A 238 -71.96 -17.24 11.90
N ASP A 239 -70.65 -17.49 11.82
CA ASP A 239 -69.68 -16.59 12.42
C ASP A 239 -69.16 -15.64 11.34
N LYS A 240 -69.28 -14.37 11.64
CA LYS A 240 -69.15 -13.23 10.74
C LYS A 240 -67.70 -13.12 10.24
N PRO A 241 -67.44 -12.79 8.96
CA PRO A 241 -66.26 -12.01 8.64
C PRO A 241 -66.52 -10.56 9.08
N GLN A 242 -66.17 -10.25 10.32
CA GLN A 242 -66.01 -8.86 10.74
C GLN A 242 -64.87 -8.23 9.92
N ARG A 243 -65.29 -7.24 9.15
CA ARG A 243 -64.56 -6.07 8.66
C ARG A 243 -63.20 -5.77 9.34
N LEU A 244 -62.30 -5.32 8.46
CA LEU A 244 -61.25 -4.32 8.67
C LEU A 244 -60.11 -4.68 9.65
N THR A 245 -58.98 -5.07 9.08
CA THR A 245 -57.75 -4.28 9.25
C THR A 245 -56.87 -4.40 8.01
N GLN A 246 -56.63 -3.26 7.37
CA GLN A 246 -55.63 -3.09 6.31
C GLN A 246 -54.22 -3.38 6.89
N PRO A 247 -53.33 -4.10 6.20
CA PRO A 247 -51.91 -3.90 6.38
C PRO A 247 -51.54 -2.62 5.63
N ARG A 248 -51.21 -1.60 6.42
CA ARG A 248 -50.55 -0.37 6.00
C ARG A 248 -49.24 -0.73 5.32
N GLU A 249 -49.24 -0.78 3.99
CA GLU A 249 -48.03 -0.69 3.17
C GLU A 249 -47.47 0.72 3.32
N GLN A 250 -46.53 0.90 4.26
CA GLN A 250 -45.63 2.05 4.23
C GLN A 250 -44.60 1.81 3.14
N ASN A 251 -44.95 2.21 1.92
CA ASN A 251 -43.97 2.66 0.95
C ASN A 251 -43.09 3.73 1.62
N THR A 252 -41.82 3.40 1.82
CA THR A 252 -40.77 4.38 2.12
C THR A 252 -39.67 4.22 1.08
N GLU A 253 -40.02 4.51 -0.17
CA GLU A 253 -39.07 5.01 -1.15
C GLU A 253 -39.26 6.52 -1.23
N GLU A 254 -38.51 7.25 -0.41
CA GLU A 254 -38.15 8.64 -0.71
C GLU A 254 -36.63 8.74 -0.70
N VAL A 255 -36.05 8.39 -1.85
CA VAL A 255 -34.72 8.80 -2.27
C VAL A 255 -34.92 10.01 -3.17
N LEU A 256 -34.69 11.23 -2.67
CA LEU A 256 -33.84 12.21 -3.36
C LEU A 256 -33.53 13.44 -2.48
N GLY A 257 -32.28 13.50 -2.05
CA GLY A 257 -31.43 14.68 -2.17
C GLY A 257 -31.92 16.03 -1.63
N ARG A 258 -31.43 16.41 -0.45
CA ARG A 258 -30.92 17.78 -0.23
C ARG A 258 -29.97 17.87 0.97
N ALA A 259 -28.68 17.79 0.70
CA ALA A 259 -27.71 18.67 1.36
C ALA A 259 -27.65 19.97 0.51
N PRO A 260 -27.53 21.14 1.15
CA PRO A 260 -26.19 21.67 1.30
C PRO A 260 -25.91 22.27 2.68
N ALA A 261 -24.61 22.27 2.99
CA ALA A 261 -23.95 23.04 4.04
C ALA A 261 -24.32 24.55 3.99
N VAL A 262 -24.21 25.25 5.13
CA VAL A 262 -23.21 26.33 5.44
C VAL A 262 -23.57 26.99 6.80
N SER A 263 -22.52 27.33 7.57
CA SER A 263 -22.46 28.32 8.69
C SER A 263 -23.03 27.92 10.07
N SER A 264 -22.36 28.12 11.22
CA SER A 264 -21.36 29.13 11.65
C SER A 264 -20.52 28.50 12.78
N LYS A 265 -19.18 28.57 12.82
CA LYS A 265 -18.30 29.64 13.35
C LYS A 265 -18.84 30.46 14.56
N VAL A 266 -17.98 30.54 15.59
CA VAL A 266 -17.95 31.45 16.75
C VAL A 266 -18.67 30.96 18.02
N SER A 267 -17.90 30.41 18.96
CA SER A 267 -17.56 31.03 20.25
C SER A 267 -16.41 30.30 20.93
#